data_AF-X1ETZ1-F1
#
_entry.id   AF-X1ETZ1-F1
#
_cell.length_a   1.000
_cell.length_b   1.000
_cell.length_c   1.000
_cell.angle_alpha   90.00
_cell.angle_beta   90.00
_cell.angle_gamma   90.00
#
_symmetry.space_group_name_H-M   'P 1'
#
loop_
_entity.id
_entity.type
_entity.pdbx_description
1 polymer ?
#
loop_
_entity_poly.entity_id
_entity_poly.type
_entity_poly.pdbx_seq_one_letter_code
_entity_poly.pdbx_strand_id
1 'polypeptide(L)'
;GEQMKMAGDSVKPRLPIPRKWLISALLLVSILIWAAVLTMPDDKLHVSFLDVGQGDAILIQTPGHQNILIDGGPDPQKINLELSKKLPFWDRTIDLMVSTQPQADHVTGLVEVLRRYKVK
;
A
#
# COMPACT_ATOMS: atom_id res chain seq x y z
N GLY A 1 -13.87 39.54 60.58
CA GLY A 1 -12.92 38.43 60.42
C GLY A 1 -12.84 38.08 58.96
N GLU A 2 -11.62 37.91 58.48
CA GLU A 2 -11.17 37.71 57.12
C GLU A 2 -12.10 37.02 56.10
N GLN A 3 -12.03 37.59 54.90
CA GLN A 3 -12.01 36.92 53.60
C GLN A 3 -11.26 35.58 53.63
N MET A 4 -11.90 34.48 53.21
CA MET A 4 -11.16 33.32 52.72
C MET A 4 -11.65 32.95 51.32
N LYS A 5 -10.99 33.57 50.34
CA LYS A 5 -10.94 33.12 48.95
C LYS A 5 -10.43 31.69 48.93
N MET A 6 -11.21 30.76 48.37
CA MET A 6 -10.69 29.46 47.92
C MET A 6 -10.73 29.43 46.39
N ALA A 7 -9.59 29.04 45.85
CA ALA A 7 -9.15 29.24 44.49
C ALA A 7 -10.06 28.62 43.44
N GLY A 8 -10.29 29.37 42.35
CA GLY A 8 -10.93 28.86 41.16
C GLY A 8 -10.06 27.82 40.49
N ASP A 9 -10.64 26.65 40.24
CA ASP A 9 -10.10 25.70 39.28
C ASP A 9 -10.27 26.32 37.89
N SER A 10 -9.18 26.86 37.36
CA SER A 10 -9.16 27.51 36.06
C SER A 10 -9.24 26.44 34.96
N VAL A 11 -10.47 26.05 34.63
CA VAL A 11 -10.74 25.28 33.41
C VAL A 11 -10.28 26.11 32.22
N LYS A 12 -9.08 25.81 31.71
CA LYS A 12 -8.54 26.48 30.52
C LYS A 12 -9.50 26.22 29.35
N PRO A 13 -9.99 27.26 28.66
CA PRO A 13 -10.86 27.05 27.51
C PRO A 13 -10.08 26.27 26.45
N ARG A 14 -10.67 25.18 25.94
CA ARG A 14 -10.14 24.51 24.75
C ARG A 14 -10.22 25.52 23.61
N LEU A 15 -9.08 26.01 23.16
CA LEU A 15 -9.01 26.95 22.05
C LEU A 15 -9.67 26.31 20.82
N PRO A 16 -10.69 26.95 20.22
CA PRO A 16 -11.38 26.38 19.07
C PRO A 16 -10.41 26.34 17.89
N ILE A 17 -10.29 25.18 17.26
CA ILE A 17 -9.48 25.01 16.04
C ILE A 17 -10.01 26.02 15.00
N PRO A 18 -9.15 26.87 14.41
CA PRO A 18 -9.64 27.85 13.46
C PRO A 18 -10.28 27.14 12.27
N ARG A 19 -11.49 27.56 11.89
CA ARG A 19 -12.30 26.92 10.84
C ARG A 19 -11.53 26.69 9.52
N LYS A 20 -10.52 27.53 9.22
CA LYS A 20 -9.61 27.38 8.07
C LYS A 20 -8.80 26.08 8.12
N TRP A 21 -8.23 25.72 9.28
CA TRP A 21 -7.48 24.47 9.44
C TRP A 21 -8.38 23.25 9.30
N LEU A 22 -9.62 23.34 9.81
CA LEU A 22 -10.61 22.28 9.63
C LEU A 22 -10.92 22.07 8.15
N ILE A 23 -11.16 23.15 7.39
CA ILE A 23 -11.41 23.07 5.95
C ILE A 23 -10.19 22.50 5.21
N SER A 24 -8.98 22.97 5.51
CA SER A 24 -7.75 22.46 4.88
C SER A 24 -7.55 20.97 5.17
N ALA A 25 -7.80 20.53 6.41
CA ALA A 25 -7.71 19.11 6.78
C ALA A 25 -8.76 18.27 6.03
N LEU A 26 -10.01 18.75 5.95
CA LEU A 26 -11.06 18.07 5.20
C LEU A 26 -10.74 17.97 3.71
N LEU A 27 -10.18 19.03 3.11
CA LEU A 27 -9.74 19.01 1.72
C LEU A 27 -8.61 18.00 1.50
N LEU A 28 -7.62 17.97 2.39
CA LEU A 28 -6.53 16.99 2.32
C LEU A 28 -7.07 15.55 2.40
N VAL A 29 -7.95 15.28 3.36
CA VAL A 29 -8.59 13.96 3.51
C VAL A 29 -9.39 13.60 2.27
N SER A 30 -10.17 14.53 1.71
CA SER A 30 -10.92 14.31 0.48
C SER A 30 -10.01 13.95 -0.70
N ILE A 31 -8.89 14.67 -0.86
CA ILE A 31 -7.90 14.38 -1.91
C ILE A 31 -7.32 12.97 -1.72
N LEU A 32 -6.98 12.59 -0.49
CA LEU A 32 -6.44 11.26 -0.20
C LEU A 32 -7.45 10.14 -0.47
N ILE A 33 -8.73 10.36 -0.14
CA ILE A 33 -9.81 9.41 -0.44
C ILE A 33 -9.94 9.24 -1.95
N TRP A 34 -10.00 10.34 -2.71
CA TRP A 34 -10.12 10.27 -4.17
C TRP A 34 -8.88 9.62 -4.82
N ALA A 35 -7.68 9.91 -4.32
CA ALA A 35 -6.46 9.26 -4.80
C ALA A 35 -6.52 7.73 -4.59
N ALA A 36 -7.02 7.28 -3.44
CA ALA A 36 -7.22 5.86 -3.17
C ALA A 36 -8.30 5.23 -4.06
N VAL A 37 -9.44 5.90 -4.26
CA VAL A 37 -10.52 5.39 -5.14
C VAL A 37 -10.03 5.22 -6.58
N LEU A 38 -9.25 6.17 -7.10
CA LEU A 38 -8.74 6.13 -8.48
C LEU A 38 -7.70 5.05 -8.74
N THR A 39 -7.10 4.49 -7.69
CA THR A 39 -6.10 3.43 -7.79
C THR A 39 -6.65 2.06 -7.37
N MET A 40 -7.96 1.94 -7.17
CA MET A 40 -8.61 0.64 -6.97
C MET A 40 -8.61 -0.21 -8.25
N PRO A 41 -8.54 -1.55 -8.14
CA PRO A 41 -8.71 -2.46 -9.29
C PRO A 41 -10.09 -2.30 -9.96
N ASP A 42 -10.19 -2.60 -11.26
CA ASP A 42 -11.37 -2.32 -12.09
C ASP A 42 -12.29 -3.55 -12.34
N ASP A 43 -12.29 -4.53 -11.44
CA ASP A 43 -13.04 -5.80 -11.52
C ASP A 43 -12.77 -6.64 -12.78
N LYS A 44 -11.67 -6.39 -13.50
CA LYS A 44 -11.28 -7.17 -14.69
C LYS A 44 -10.09 -8.07 -14.42
N LEU A 45 -9.93 -9.04 -15.30
CA LEU A 45 -8.72 -9.84 -15.39
C LEU A 45 -7.62 -9.02 -16.08
N HIS A 46 -6.51 -8.82 -15.38
CA HIS A 46 -5.28 -8.27 -15.95
C HIS A 46 -4.20 -9.34 -15.92
N VAL A 47 -3.50 -9.50 -17.04
CA VAL A 47 -2.30 -10.33 -17.13
C VAL A 47 -1.16 -9.42 -17.55
N SER A 48 -0.23 -9.17 -16.63
CA SER A 48 0.92 -8.29 -16.83
C SER A 48 2.21 -9.10 -16.85
N PHE A 49 2.90 -9.09 -17.98
CA PHE A 49 4.27 -9.57 -18.08
C PHE A 49 5.19 -8.46 -17.56
N LEU A 50 5.95 -8.76 -16.51
CA LEU A 50 6.78 -7.79 -15.80
C LEU A 50 8.20 -7.80 -16.40
N ASP A 51 8.74 -6.62 -16.66
CA ASP A 51 10.12 -6.49 -17.15
C ASP A 51 11.11 -6.66 -15.98
N VAL A 52 11.48 -7.91 -15.73
CA VAL A 52 12.51 -8.30 -14.74
C VAL A 52 13.90 -8.48 -15.36
N GLY A 53 14.07 -8.07 -16.62
CA GLY A 53 15.28 -8.34 -17.39
C GLY A 53 15.36 -9.77 -17.90
N GLN A 54 16.17 -10.61 -17.26
CA GLN A 54 16.34 -12.02 -17.67
C GLN A 54 15.32 -12.90 -16.95
N GLY A 55 14.73 -13.86 -17.66
CA GLY A 55 13.74 -14.79 -17.08
C GLY A 55 12.33 -14.21 -17.05
N ASP A 56 11.43 -14.90 -16.36
CA ASP A 56 10.00 -14.63 -16.39
C ASP A 56 9.48 -14.08 -15.06
N ALA A 57 8.48 -13.20 -15.16
CA ALA A 57 7.65 -12.74 -14.06
C ALA A 57 6.30 -12.28 -14.62
N ILE A 58 5.22 -12.88 -14.13
CA ILE A 58 3.85 -12.59 -14.60
C ILE A 58 2.97 -12.31 -13.40
N LEU A 59 2.34 -11.14 -13.39
CA LEU A 59 1.31 -10.78 -12.42
C LEU A 59 -0.06 -10.95 -13.05
N ILE A 60 -0.91 -11.76 -12.42
CA ILE A 60 -2.31 -11.92 -12.76
C ILE A 60 -3.15 -11.27 -11.67
N GLN A 61 -3.98 -10.30 -12.04
CA GLN A 61 -4.95 -9.67 -11.14
C GLN A 61 -6.34 -10.11 -11.58
N THR A 62 -7.08 -10.77 -10.70
CA THR A 62 -8.38 -11.36 -11.04
C THR A 62 -9.53 -10.38 -10.77
N PRO A 63 -10.71 -10.58 -11.39
CA PRO A 63 -11.94 -9.88 -11.02
C PRO A 63 -12.33 -10.03 -9.53
N GLY A 64 -11.83 -11.09 -8.87
CA GLY A 64 -12.01 -11.33 -7.45
C GLY A 64 -11.02 -10.59 -6.54
N HIS A 65 -10.28 -9.61 -7.06
CA HIS A 65 -9.26 -8.85 -6.34
C HIS A 65 -8.10 -9.70 -5.78
N GLN A 66 -7.79 -10.80 -6.47
CA GLN A 66 -6.64 -11.64 -6.10
C GLN A 66 -5.42 -11.30 -6.96
N ASN A 67 -4.27 -11.17 -6.32
CA ASN A 67 -2.98 -10.97 -6.95
C ASN A 67 -2.22 -12.30 -7.00
N ILE A 68 -2.01 -12.84 -8.19
CA ILE A 68 -1.27 -14.10 -8.40
C ILE A 68 0.03 -13.76 -9.11
N LEU A 69 1.17 -14.15 -8.52
CA LEU A 69 2.49 -13.95 -9.10
C LEU A 69 3.05 -15.30 -9.59
N ILE A 70 3.47 -15.35 -10.85
CA ILE A 70 4.16 -16.50 -11.44
C ILE A 70 5.59 -16.05 -11.74
N ASP A 71 6.56 -16.71 -11.11
CA ASP A 71 7.99 -16.39 -11.14
C ASP A 71 8.32 -14.93 -10.76
N GLY A 72 9.61 -14.61 -10.67
CA GLY A 72 10.06 -13.30 -10.19
C GLY A 72 11.35 -12.79 -10.83
N GLY A 73 11.92 -13.53 -11.78
CA GLY A 73 13.25 -13.28 -12.31
C GLY A 73 14.38 -13.29 -11.25
N PRO A 74 15.62 -13.06 -11.68
CA PRO A 74 16.81 -13.07 -10.84
C PRO A 74 17.07 -11.71 -10.15
N ASP A 75 16.40 -10.62 -10.56
CA ASP A 75 16.67 -9.25 -10.08
C ASP A 75 15.61 -8.78 -9.03
N PRO A 76 15.99 -8.70 -7.74
CA PRO A 76 15.11 -8.25 -6.65
C PRO A 76 14.58 -6.82 -6.80
N GLN A 77 15.35 -5.93 -7.42
CA GLN A 77 14.96 -4.53 -7.54
C GLN A 77 13.95 -4.35 -8.68
N LYS A 78 14.16 -5.04 -9.80
CA LYS A 78 13.24 -4.97 -10.93
C LYS A 78 11.87 -5.53 -10.60
N ILE A 79 11.79 -6.71 -9.97
CA ILE A 79 10.49 -7.29 -9.60
C ILE A 79 9.70 -6.34 -8.68
N ASN A 80 10.36 -5.74 -7.69
CA ASN A 80 9.72 -4.76 -6.80
C ASN A 80 9.26 -3.50 -7.53
N LEU A 81 10.09 -3.00 -8.44
CA LEU A 81 9.74 -1.84 -9.25
C LEU A 81 8.50 -2.13 -10.10
N GLU A 82 8.47 -3.25 -10.81
CA GLU A 82 7.35 -3.62 -11.66
C GLU A 82 6.07 -3.88 -10.86
N LEU A 83 6.16 -4.58 -9.72
CA LEU A 83 5.02 -4.75 -8.82
C LEU A 83 4.50 -3.42 -8.29
N SER A 84 5.38 -2.46 -7.96
CA SER A 84 4.97 -1.14 -7.49
C SER A 84 4.27 -0.26 -8.53
N LYS A 85 4.47 -0.56 -9.83
CA LYS A 85 3.78 0.12 -10.93
C LYS A 85 2.38 -0.46 -11.17
N LYS A 86 2.16 -1.72 -10.79
CA LYS A 86 0.91 -2.47 -11.07
C LYS A 86 -0.02 -2.55 -9.89
N LEU A 87 0.52 -2.56 -8.67
CA LEU A 87 -0.25 -2.64 -7.45
C LEU A 87 -0.46 -1.25 -6.83
N PRO A 88 -1.62 -0.99 -6.22
CA PRO A 88 -1.83 0.21 -5.43
C PRO A 88 -0.76 0.34 -4.34
N PHE A 89 -0.34 1.56 -4.00
CA PHE A 89 0.79 1.77 -3.08
C PHE A 89 0.58 1.15 -1.68
N TRP A 90 -0.68 0.98 -1.28
CA TRP A 90 -1.08 0.38 0.00
C TRP A 90 -1.27 -1.14 -0.08
N ASP A 91 -1.41 -1.71 -1.28
CA ASP A 91 -1.61 -3.15 -1.44
C ASP A 91 -0.25 -3.85 -1.51
N ARG A 92 0.00 -4.69 -0.50
CA ARG A 92 1.21 -5.50 -0.37
C ARG A 92 0.87 -6.97 -0.22
N THR A 93 -0.24 -7.41 -0.81
CA THR A 93 -0.70 -8.80 -0.73
C THR A 93 -0.47 -9.51 -2.07
N ILE A 94 0.08 -10.72 -1.99
CA ILE A 94 0.09 -11.69 -3.10
C ILE A 94 -0.68 -12.91 -2.61
N ASP A 95 -1.80 -13.23 -3.25
CA ASP A 95 -2.71 -14.29 -2.83
C ASP A 95 -2.21 -15.69 -3.21
N LEU A 96 -1.42 -15.78 -4.29
CA LEU A 96 -0.79 -17.01 -4.72
C LEU A 96 0.53 -16.69 -5.40
N MET A 97 1.57 -17.44 -5.06
CA MET A 97 2.87 -17.35 -5.69
C MET A 97 3.25 -18.71 -6.26
N VAL A 98 3.56 -18.76 -7.55
CA VAL A 98 3.93 -19.97 -8.28
C VAL A 98 5.34 -19.82 -8.81
N SER A 99 6.18 -20.84 -8.65
CA SER A 99 7.50 -20.90 -9.29
C SER A 99 7.51 -22.02 -10.31
N THR A 100 7.78 -21.69 -11.57
CA THR A 100 7.82 -22.66 -12.67
C THR A 100 9.23 -23.23 -12.88
N GLN A 101 10.26 -22.43 -12.59
CA GLN A 101 11.66 -22.82 -12.72
C GLN A 101 12.43 -22.60 -11.40
N PRO A 102 12.48 -23.61 -10.51
CA PRO A 102 13.01 -23.46 -9.15
C PRO A 102 14.55 -23.48 -9.07
N GLN A 103 15.24 -23.02 -10.10
CA GLN A 103 16.70 -22.97 -10.11
C GLN A 103 17.19 -21.85 -9.18
N ALA A 104 18.21 -22.15 -8.37
CA ALA A 104 18.62 -21.31 -7.24
C ALA A 104 19.08 -19.89 -7.66
N ASP A 105 19.58 -19.72 -8.88
CA ASP A 105 19.99 -18.46 -9.48
C ASP A 105 18.82 -17.62 -10.03
N HIS A 106 17.60 -18.18 -10.10
CA HIS A 106 16.40 -17.56 -10.65
C HIS A 106 15.28 -17.28 -9.64
N VAL A 107 15.41 -17.76 -8.39
CA VAL A 107 14.38 -17.62 -7.33
C VAL A 107 14.56 -16.33 -6.49
N THR A 108 15.67 -15.60 -6.68
CA THR A 108 16.02 -14.40 -5.89
C THR A 108 14.91 -13.33 -5.91
N GLY A 109 14.23 -13.14 -7.05
CA GLY A 109 13.10 -12.22 -7.15
C GLY A 109 11.92 -12.62 -6.26
N LEU A 110 11.54 -13.90 -6.26
CA LEU A 110 10.46 -14.42 -5.40
C LEU A 110 10.82 -14.35 -3.91
N VAL A 111 12.08 -14.58 -3.55
CA VAL A 111 12.56 -14.40 -2.17
C VAL A 111 12.38 -12.95 -1.72
N GLU A 112 12.69 -11.99 -2.59
CA GLU A 112 12.49 -10.58 -2.27
C GLU A 112 10.99 -10.23 -2.15
N VAL A 113 10.13 -10.83 -2.98
CA VAL A 113 8.68 -10.67 -2.86
C VAL A 113 8.20 -11.17 -1.49
N LEU A 114 8.64 -12.36 -1.04
CA LEU A 114 8.32 -12.88 0.29
C LEU A 114 8.77 -11.96 1.44
N ARG A 115 9.83 -11.17 1.23
CA ARG A 115 10.32 -10.21 2.25
C ARG A 115 9.49 -8.93 2.32
N ARG A 116 8.87 -8.50 1.22
CA ARG A 116 8.18 -7.20 1.11
C ARG A 116 6.66 -7.29 1.03
N TYR A 117 6.14 -8.43 0.58
CA TYR A 117 4.73 -8.68 0.38
C TYR A 117 4.27 -9.78 1.34
N LYS A 118 3.04 -9.65 1.80
CA LYS A 118 2.34 -10.72 2.49
C LYS A 118 1.87 -11.72 1.44
N VAL A 119 2.56 -12.83 1.35
CA VAL A 119 2.16 -13.97 0.52
C VAL A 119 1.29 -14.90 1.37
N LYS A 120 0.14 -15.35 0.83
CA LYS A 120 -0.77 -16.28 1.50
C LYS A 120 -0.35 -17.74 1.36
#